data_AF-A0A973EL01-F1
#
_entry.id   AF-A0A973EL01-F1
#
_cell.length_a   1.000
_cell.length_b   1.000
_cell.length_c   1.000
_cell.angle_alpha   90.00
_cell.angle_beta   90.00
_cell.angle_gamma   90.00
#
_symmetry.space_group_name_H-M   'P 1'
#
loop_
_entity.id
_entity.type
_entity.pdbx_description
1 polymer ?
#
loop_
_entity_poly.entity_id
_entity_poly.type
_entity_poly.pdbx_seq_one_letter_code
_entity_poly.pdbx_strand_id
1 'polypeptide(L)'
;MYFFFAIFLIGANLFAQDYELSSRLIQKFETSRQNSLTKSATVSDHLWLTPLLAEANRNWDNLTKEAQEYFKDYRNRPTFTGTEEVVTYGNFAFHYTTDGPADESVDPTDNDGNYIPDYVDFMAETFVDEIYELYHTTTGLTVPPADGTNGGDALYDVYISGSAAGSGVYGYVACETEIGDNPNSTSLTEVDAYTSYMVMRNNYSGFSGTEAVCIGVTSAHEYMHAVQYGYTGNMDTWFMEMCATWSEEFAYPGYDDNFQYLMGLFGKPDVALNLEDGEDPQHDGHWYSSWLFAKYLTEHTGNSIVKSIYERCINDYAAYAIDDELTANWSSSIEQQFKNFVVANVVMDNNSAYSPYTYQRASDYETHVDNNGGLAFEYTFNYSGTNITFNSQTDGNNRLMRLSSDYFQLTSTGDFRMILTPVTPSDELEFILLKINETNSTISVQPANIVSNQAIINITDYSSWEYFVPIVIRHDIDVEDINPSNYSILVTAADYSSVEENSNTVTVNLYPNPSSDYINIEINNYVNGKMEFELYDITGKLSKTWIPEKNNRYDISDLSEGVYTLKTSVNGSSVLFKKIIIAR
;
A
#
# COMPACT_ATOMS: atom_id res chain seq x y z
N MET A 1 -25.08 -8.89 70.86
CA MET A 1 -24.48 -7.74 70.16
C MET A 1 -23.45 -8.31 69.20
N TYR A 2 -23.88 -8.62 67.97
CA TYR A 2 -23.03 -9.21 66.93
C TYR A 2 -22.55 -8.08 66.01
N PHE A 3 -21.23 -7.92 65.90
CA PHE A 3 -20.60 -7.01 64.95
C PHE A 3 -20.39 -7.77 63.63
N PHE A 4 -20.99 -7.28 62.55
CA PHE A 4 -20.68 -7.70 61.18
C PHE A 4 -19.47 -6.91 60.70
N PHE A 5 -18.41 -7.60 60.28
CA PHE A 5 -17.33 -7.04 59.48
C PHE A 5 -17.67 -7.27 58.00
N ALA A 6 -17.87 -6.21 57.24
CA ALA A 6 -17.96 -6.26 55.79
C ALA A 6 -16.55 -6.21 55.21
N ILE A 7 -16.11 -7.28 54.56
CA ILE A 7 -14.90 -7.30 53.74
C ILE A 7 -15.29 -6.80 52.36
N PHE A 8 -14.79 -5.62 51.97
CA PHE A 8 -14.81 -5.18 50.58
C PHE A 8 -13.73 -5.97 49.82
N LEU A 9 -14.14 -6.90 48.96
CA LEU A 9 -13.26 -7.42 47.91
C LEU A 9 -13.12 -6.33 46.84
N ILE A 10 -11.96 -5.69 46.80
CA ILE A 10 -11.51 -4.95 45.61
C ILE A 10 -11.12 -6.03 44.60
N GLY A 11 -11.93 -6.19 43.54
CA GLY A 11 -11.55 -7.01 42.40
C GLY A 11 -10.38 -6.35 41.70
N ALA A 12 -9.17 -6.86 41.91
CA ALA A 12 -8.10 -6.65 40.96
C ALA A 12 -8.50 -7.44 39.70
N ASN A 13 -8.85 -6.73 38.62
CA ASN A 13 -8.82 -7.33 37.30
C ASN A 13 -7.35 -7.67 37.04
N LEU A 14 -6.99 -8.94 37.28
CA LEU A 14 -5.78 -9.51 36.71
C LEU A 14 -6.04 -9.59 35.20
N PHE A 15 -5.58 -8.60 34.45
CA PHE A 15 -5.50 -8.72 32.99
C PHE A 15 -4.66 -9.97 32.71
N ALA A 16 -5.23 -10.90 31.94
CA ALA A 16 -4.48 -12.07 31.50
C ALA A 16 -3.37 -11.57 30.57
N GLN A 17 -2.11 -11.89 30.89
CA GLN A 17 -0.99 -11.53 30.04
C GLN A 17 -1.11 -12.26 28.70
N ASP A 18 -0.88 -11.53 27.61
CA ASP A 18 -0.81 -12.08 26.26
C ASP A 18 0.61 -12.59 26.00
N TYR A 19 0.78 -13.89 26.19
CA TYR A 19 2.06 -14.57 25.97
C TYR A 19 2.43 -14.64 24.48
N GLU A 20 1.44 -14.77 23.59
CA GLU A 20 1.68 -14.92 22.16
C GLU A 20 2.20 -13.60 21.57
N LEU A 21 1.49 -12.50 21.86
CA LEU A 21 1.92 -11.15 21.52
C LEU A 21 3.32 -10.85 22.10
N SER A 22 3.51 -11.12 23.39
CA SER A 22 4.79 -10.86 24.05
C SER A 22 5.95 -11.61 23.40
N SER A 23 5.77 -12.91 23.10
CA SER A 23 6.79 -13.71 22.44
C SER A 23 7.05 -13.26 21.01
N ARG A 24 6.02 -12.88 20.25
CA ARG A 24 6.18 -12.33 18.90
C ARG A 24 7.02 -11.05 18.92
N LEU A 25 6.69 -10.09 19.78
CA LEU A 25 7.41 -8.81 19.87
C LEU A 25 8.88 -9.00 20.24
N ILE A 26 9.17 -9.84 21.25
CA ILE A 26 10.55 -10.17 21.65
C ILE A 26 11.29 -10.82 20.48
N GLN A 27 10.68 -11.80 19.81
CA GLN A 27 11.30 -12.50 18.69
C GLN A 27 11.63 -11.55 17.53
N LYS A 28 10.71 -10.63 17.18
CA LYS A 28 10.93 -9.63 16.13
C LYS A 28 12.10 -8.71 16.48
N PHE A 29 12.11 -8.17 17.70
CA PHE A 29 13.21 -7.32 18.16
C PHE A 29 14.55 -8.08 18.14
N GLU A 30 14.59 -9.31 18.66
CA GLU A 30 15.82 -10.11 18.68
C GLU A 30 16.31 -10.44 17.28
N THR A 31 15.41 -10.78 16.36
CA THR A 31 15.74 -11.05 14.96
C THR A 31 16.37 -9.80 14.32
N SER A 32 15.77 -8.62 14.53
CA SER A 32 16.35 -7.33 14.10
C SER A 32 17.77 -7.13 14.62
N ARG A 33 17.93 -7.28 15.94
CA ARG A 33 19.20 -7.08 16.61
C ARG A 33 20.25 -8.06 16.11
N GLN A 34 19.89 -9.31 15.84
CA GLN A 34 20.84 -10.30 15.29
C GLN A 34 21.21 -9.99 13.84
N ASN A 35 20.24 -9.61 13.00
CA ASN A 35 20.46 -9.32 11.59
C ASN A 35 21.38 -8.10 11.41
N SER A 36 21.10 -7.01 12.13
CA SER A 36 21.90 -5.79 12.14
C SER A 36 23.35 -5.98 12.65
N LEU A 37 23.61 -7.01 13.44
CA LEU A 37 24.96 -7.34 13.93
C LEU A 37 25.76 -8.23 12.96
N THR A 38 25.18 -8.65 11.83
CA THR A 38 25.91 -9.47 10.85
C THR A 38 26.91 -8.61 10.05
N LYS A 39 28.06 -9.20 9.67
CA LYS A 39 29.09 -8.52 8.87
C LYS A 39 28.65 -8.13 7.45
N SER A 40 27.47 -8.59 7.04
CA SER A 40 26.88 -8.35 5.73
C SER A 40 25.53 -7.67 5.86
N ALA A 41 25.23 -7.10 7.04
CA ALA A 41 23.99 -6.40 7.30
C ALA A 41 23.81 -5.26 6.28
N THR A 42 22.86 -5.47 5.39
CA THR A 42 22.27 -4.46 4.51
C THR A 42 21.37 -3.54 5.33
N VAL A 43 20.90 -2.44 4.75
CA VAL A 43 19.97 -1.58 5.48
C VAL A 43 18.63 -2.29 5.77
N SER A 44 18.27 -3.30 4.96
CA SER A 44 17.14 -4.22 5.21
C SER A 44 17.31 -5.16 6.39
N ASP A 45 18.55 -5.34 6.87
CA ASP A 45 18.85 -6.13 8.08
C ASP A 45 18.66 -5.31 9.37
N HIS A 46 18.41 -4.01 9.24
CA HIS A 46 18.10 -3.09 10.33
C HIS A 46 16.59 -2.82 10.30
N LEU A 47 15.83 -3.26 11.32
CA LEU A 47 14.41 -2.90 11.38
C LEU A 47 14.24 -1.42 11.76
N TRP A 48 13.29 -0.79 11.09
CA TRP A 48 12.60 0.40 11.57
C TRP A 48 11.73 -0.04 12.76
N LEU A 49 12.12 0.38 13.97
CA LEU A 49 11.53 -0.12 15.22
C LEU A 49 10.15 0.49 15.51
N THR A 50 9.77 1.54 14.79
CA THR A 50 8.64 2.41 15.10
C THR A 50 7.30 1.66 15.30
N PRO A 51 6.82 0.80 14.36
CA PRO A 51 5.59 0.06 14.58
C PRO A 51 5.68 -0.95 15.72
N LEU A 52 6.82 -1.62 15.86
CA LEU A 52 7.05 -2.62 16.90
C LEU A 52 6.96 -1.97 18.29
N LEU A 53 7.59 -0.81 18.46
CA LEU A 53 7.55 -0.04 19.71
C LEU A 53 6.14 0.53 19.96
N ALA A 54 5.45 1.01 18.93
CA ALA A 54 4.08 1.48 19.05
C ALA A 54 3.14 0.35 19.50
N GLU A 55 3.25 -0.84 18.91
CA GLU A 55 2.47 -2.01 19.30
C GLU A 55 2.76 -2.44 20.75
N ALA A 56 4.04 -2.48 21.14
CA ALA A 56 4.44 -2.80 22.50
C ALA A 56 3.89 -1.78 23.52
N ASN A 57 3.93 -0.48 23.19
CA ASN A 57 3.43 0.59 24.04
C ASN A 57 1.90 0.54 24.20
N ARG A 58 1.14 0.34 23.12
CA ARG A 58 -0.33 0.22 23.16
C ARG A 58 -0.80 -0.98 23.96
N ASN A 59 -0.04 -2.08 23.92
CA ASN A 59 -0.38 -3.32 24.61
C ASN A 59 0.34 -3.50 25.94
N TRP A 60 0.98 -2.45 26.48
CA TRP A 60 1.91 -2.58 27.60
C TRP A 60 1.35 -3.38 28.78
N ASP A 61 0.11 -3.12 29.19
CA ASP A 61 -0.51 -3.79 30.33
C ASP A 61 -0.89 -5.25 30.07
N ASN A 62 -1.01 -5.63 28.80
CA ASN A 62 -1.23 -7.00 28.34
C ASN A 62 0.10 -7.78 28.20
N LEU A 63 1.24 -7.09 28.09
CA LEU A 63 2.54 -7.75 27.94
C LEU A 63 2.95 -8.55 29.19
N THR A 64 3.69 -9.63 28.95
CA THR A 64 4.38 -10.36 30.01
C THR A 64 5.43 -9.49 30.70
N LYS A 65 5.82 -9.84 31.93
CA LYS A 65 6.88 -9.11 32.65
C LYS A 65 8.22 -9.16 31.93
N GLU A 66 8.48 -10.24 31.19
CA GLU A 66 9.67 -10.37 30.35
C GLU A 66 9.65 -9.35 29.21
N ALA A 67 8.56 -9.29 28.44
CA ALA A 67 8.42 -8.30 27.37
C ALA A 67 8.45 -6.85 27.89
N GLN A 68 7.79 -6.57 29.02
CA GLN A 68 7.88 -5.25 29.66
C GLN A 68 9.33 -4.89 30.03
N GLU A 69 10.09 -5.82 30.62
CA GLU A 69 11.50 -5.57 30.94
C GLU A 69 12.33 -5.34 29.67
N TYR A 70 11.96 -6.01 28.58
CA TYR A 70 12.63 -5.94 27.28
C TYR A 70 12.45 -4.56 26.61
N PHE A 71 11.24 -3.98 26.68
CA PHE A 71 10.91 -2.72 26.00
C PHE A 71 10.92 -1.48 26.92
N LYS A 72 11.21 -1.64 28.21
CA LYS A 72 11.12 -0.54 29.21
C LYS A 72 11.96 0.69 28.84
N ASP A 73 13.11 0.49 28.19
CA ASP A 73 14.06 1.56 27.89
C ASP A 73 13.56 2.42 26.71
N TYR A 74 12.66 1.90 25.88
CA TYR A 74 12.02 2.61 24.77
C TYR A 74 10.70 3.29 25.16
N ARG A 75 10.22 3.07 26.40
CA ARG A 75 8.94 3.60 26.86
C ARG A 75 9.01 5.05 27.34
N ASN A 76 10.19 5.49 27.73
CA ASN A 76 10.41 6.84 28.25
C ASN A 76 11.34 7.58 27.30
N ARG A 77 11.16 8.90 27.24
CA ARG A 77 12.10 9.79 26.56
C ARG A 77 13.53 9.52 27.02
N PRO A 78 14.51 9.54 26.10
CA PRO A 78 15.91 9.34 26.44
C PRO A 78 16.37 10.30 27.53
N THR A 79 17.25 9.79 28.39
CA THR A 79 18.00 10.62 29.34
C THR A 79 19.48 10.43 29.07
N PHE A 80 20.24 11.51 29.10
CA PHE A 80 21.69 11.46 28.89
C PHE A 80 22.41 11.17 30.20
N THR A 81 23.46 10.36 30.13
CA THR A 81 24.40 10.22 31.25
C THR A 81 25.40 11.36 31.32
N GLY A 82 25.71 11.99 30.18
CA GLY A 82 26.39 13.28 30.08
C GLY A 82 25.48 14.47 30.38
N THR A 83 26.04 15.67 30.26
CA THR A 83 25.30 16.93 30.29
C THR A 83 24.45 17.03 29.03
N GLU A 84 23.13 17.10 29.21
CA GLU A 84 22.21 17.35 28.10
C GLU A 84 22.35 18.79 27.61
N GLU A 85 22.56 18.92 26.31
CA GLU A 85 22.51 20.15 25.55
C GLU A 85 21.28 20.11 24.64
N VAL A 86 20.64 21.27 24.47
CA VAL A 86 19.45 21.41 23.62
C VAL A 86 19.66 22.59 22.69
N VAL A 87 19.49 22.35 21.39
CA VAL A 87 19.47 23.40 20.37
C VAL A 87 18.17 23.36 19.60
N THR A 88 17.60 24.54 19.31
CA THR A 88 16.30 24.66 18.66
C THR A 88 16.47 25.20 17.25
N TYR A 89 15.89 24.51 16.26
CA TYR A 89 15.86 24.93 14.86
C TYR A 89 14.43 24.81 14.33
N GLY A 90 13.88 25.90 13.80
CA GLY A 90 12.52 25.90 13.24
C GLY A 90 11.47 25.39 14.24
N ASN A 91 10.87 24.24 13.92
CA ASN A 91 9.83 23.59 14.73
C ASN A 91 10.36 22.42 15.57
N PHE A 92 11.69 22.31 15.75
CA PHE A 92 12.34 21.18 16.39
C PHE A 92 13.27 21.59 17.53
N ALA A 93 13.38 20.72 18.53
CA ALA A 93 14.39 20.75 19.58
C ALA A 93 15.29 19.51 19.47
N PHE A 94 16.59 19.70 19.36
CA PHE A 94 17.59 18.64 19.24
C PHE A 94 18.30 18.47 20.58
N HIS A 95 18.15 17.29 21.17
CA HIS A 95 18.70 16.92 22.46
C HIS A 95 19.93 16.04 22.25
N TYR A 96 21.07 16.41 22.82
CA TYR A 96 22.30 15.64 22.66
C TYR A 96 23.25 15.83 23.87
N THR A 97 24.37 15.13 23.84
CA THR A 97 25.47 15.37 24.79
C THR A 97 26.82 15.23 24.08
N THR A 98 27.85 15.88 24.61
CA THR A 98 29.24 15.81 24.10
C THR A 98 30.22 15.24 25.13
N ASP A 99 29.78 15.02 26.37
CA ASP A 99 30.62 14.63 27.52
C ASP A 99 30.20 13.31 28.19
N GLY A 100 29.29 12.55 27.58
CA GLY A 100 28.88 11.20 27.98
C GLY A 100 29.77 10.08 27.40
N PRO A 101 29.31 8.82 27.47
CA PRO A 101 29.89 7.67 26.76
C PRO A 101 29.93 7.86 25.23
N ALA A 102 30.83 7.15 24.56
CA ALA A 102 31.05 7.31 23.12
C ALA A 102 29.86 6.85 22.24
N ASP A 103 29.03 5.94 22.73
CA ASP A 103 27.79 5.50 22.06
C ASP A 103 26.60 6.41 22.37
N GLU A 104 26.75 7.39 23.25
CA GLU A 104 25.75 8.41 23.56
C GLU A 104 26.13 9.79 22.97
N SER A 105 27.41 10.14 22.99
CA SER A 105 27.88 11.51 22.70
C SER A 105 28.10 11.75 21.22
N VAL A 106 27.69 12.92 20.73
CA VAL A 106 28.05 13.39 19.38
C VAL A 106 29.51 13.84 19.33
N ASP A 107 30.12 13.80 18.14
CA ASP A 107 31.47 14.35 17.95
C ASP A 107 31.43 15.86 18.24
N PRO A 108 32.24 16.41 19.17
CA PRO A 108 32.18 17.82 19.58
C PRO A 108 32.84 18.78 18.58
N THR A 109 33.22 18.32 17.38
CA THR A 109 33.80 19.17 16.34
C THR A 109 32.81 20.26 15.93
N ASP A 110 33.25 21.52 16.04
CA ASP A 110 32.54 22.74 15.67
C ASP A 110 33.51 23.58 14.82
N ASN A 111 33.39 23.50 13.50
CA ASN A 111 34.32 24.14 12.58
C ASN A 111 33.94 25.60 12.27
N ASP A 112 32.67 25.95 12.39
CA ASP A 112 32.17 27.31 12.11
C ASP A 112 32.23 28.24 13.34
N GLY A 113 32.43 27.67 14.53
CA GLY A 113 32.59 28.34 15.82
C GLY A 113 31.27 28.84 16.40
N ASN A 114 30.13 28.22 16.06
CA ASN A 114 28.81 28.61 16.52
C ASN A 114 28.41 28.00 17.89
N TYR A 115 29.29 27.19 18.48
CA TYR A 115 29.11 26.43 19.73
C TYR A 115 28.14 25.25 19.66
N ILE A 116 27.80 24.79 18.46
CA ILE A 116 26.99 23.62 18.17
C ILE A 116 27.89 22.66 17.38
N PRO A 117 27.88 21.35 17.68
CA PRO A 117 28.65 20.41 16.87
C PRO A 117 28.17 20.35 15.42
N ASP A 118 29.09 20.29 14.45
CA ASP A 118 28.79 20.24 13.01
C ASP A 118 27.80 19.10 12.67
N TYR A 119 27.87 17.98 13.40
CA TYR A 119 26.95 16.83 13.25
C TYR A 119 25.50 17.20 13.60
N VAL A 120 25.32 17.97 14.68
CA VAL A 120 24.01 18.42 15.14
C VAL A 120 23.46 19.48 14.20
N ASP A 121 24.29 20.41 13.73
CA ASP A 121 23.89 21.40 12.72
C ASP A 121 23.43 20.73 11.44
N PHE A 122 24.22 19.80 10.89
CA PHE A 122 23.85 19.08 9.68
C PHE A 122 22.52 18.32 9.82
N MET A 123 22.31 17.66 10.96
CA MET A 123 21.03 16.98 11.24
C MET A 123 19.88 17.99 11.34
N ALA A 124 20.07 19.09 12.08
CA ALA A 124 19.05 20.10 12.25
C ALA A 124 18.65 20.79 10.93
N GLU A 125 19.63 21.11 10.08
CA GLU A 125 19.43 21.63 8.72
C GLU A 125 18.66 20.62 7.85
N THR A 126 19.02 19.33 7.90
CA THR A 126 18.30 18.26 7.18
C THR A 126 16.81 18.25 7.56
N PHE A 127 16.49 18.29 8.86
CA PHE A 127 15.10 18.28 9.33
C PHE A 127 14.35 19.54 8.92
N VAL A 128 14.93 20.72 9.13
CA VAL A 128 14.22 21.99 8.95
C VAL A 128 14.15 22.41 7.48
N ASP A 129 15.27 22.42 6.79
CA ASP A 129 15.37 23.02 5.46
C ASP A 129 14.98 22.03 4.34
N GLU A 130 15.01 20.72 4.62
CA GLU A 130 14.67 19.69 3.63
C GLU A 130 13.36 18.96 3.99
N ILE A 131 13.33 18.22 5.10
CA ILE A 131 12.20 17.33 5.42
C ILE A 131 10.93 18.11 5.79
N TYR A 132 11.03 19.07 6.72
CA TYR A 132 9.88 19.86 7.15
C TYR A 132 9.30 20.70 6.00
N GLU A 133 10.16 21.36 5.21
CA GLU A 133 9.74 22.12 4.04
C GLU A 133 9.09 21.23 2.97
N LEU A 134 9.60 20.01 2.76
CA LEU A 134 9.01 19.07 1.81
C LEU A 134 7.62 18.59 2.29
N TYR A 135 7.49 18.18 3.55
CA TYR A 135 6.25 17.59 4.04
C TYR A 135 5.16 18.63 4.32
N HIS A 136 5.52 19.78 4.89
CA HIS A 136 4.51 20.74 5.34
C HIS A 136 4.31 21.88 4.36
N THR A 137 5.38 22.42 3.78
CA THR A 137 5.26 23.53 2.82
C THR A 137 4.90 23.05 1.42
N THR A 138 5.53 21.95 0.95
CA THR A 138 5.37 21.49 -0.44
C THR A 138 4.15 20.60 -0.64
N THR A 139 3.94 19.59 0.23
CA THR A 139 2.79 18.67 0.10
C THR A 139 1.60 19.03 0.99
N GLY A 140 1.82 19.88 2.00
CA GLY A 140 0.77 20.35 2.89
C GLY A 140 0.30 19.31 3.90
N LEU A 141 1.11 18.27 4.18
CA LEU A 141 0.83 17.32 5.27
C LEU A 141 0.68 18.09 6.59
N THR A 142 -0.23 17.67 7.46
CA THR A 142 -0.41 18.26 8.77
C THR A 142 0.83 18.04 9.64
N VAL A 143 1.26 19.10 10.34
CA VAL A 143 2.36 19.05 11.30
C VAL A 143 1.98 18.14 12.47
N PRO A 144 2.87 17.22 12.92
CA PRO A 144 2.60 16.39 14.09
C PRO A 144 2.24 17.23 15.31
N PRO A 145 1.36 16.76 16.21
CA PRO A 145 0.94 17.55 17.35
C PRO A 145 2.08 17.70 18.38
N ALA A 146 2.15 18.87 19.01
CA ALA A 146 3.07 19.13 20.11
C ALA A 146 2.67 18.37 21.38
N ASP A 147 3.66 17.96 22.18
CA ASP A 147 3.48 17.29 23.47
C ASP A 147 3.34 18.24 24.69
N GLY A 148 3.29 19.55 24.42
CA GLY A 148 3.11 20.59 25.43
C GLY A 148 4.43 21.17 25.94
N THR A 149 4.97 20.60 27.02
CA THR A 149 6.26 21.04 27.60
C THR A 149 7.16 19.84 27.93
N ASN A 150 6.88 18.67 27.36
CA ASN A 150 7.79 17.54 27.50
C ASN A 150 9.00 17.84 26.61
N GLY A 151 10.17 17.27 26.93
CA GLY A 151 11.43 17.67 26.28
C GLY A 151 11.96 19.04 26.72
N GLY A 152 11.09 20.02 26.95
CA GLY A 152 11.44 21.31 27.58
C GLY A 152 10.65 22.49 27.05
N ASP A 153 10.07 22.35 25.86
CA ASP A 153 9.19 23.33 25.22
C ASP A 153 8.11 22.61 24.38
N ALA A 154 7.53 23.29 23.39
CA ALA A 154 6.44 22.76 22.56
C ALA A 154 6.90 22.39 21.15
N LEU A 155 8.22 22.39 20.89
CA LEU A 155 8.81 21.99 19.62
C LEU A 155 8.84 20.46 19.54
N TYR A 156 9.02 19.92 18.34
CA TYR A 156 9.13 18.48 18.15
C TYR A 156 10.52 17.99 18.57
N ASP A 157 10.59 17.09 19.55
CA ASP A 157 11.86 16.64 20.11
C ASP A 157 12.54 15.55 19.27
N VAL A 158 13.83 15.77 18.99
CA VAL A 158 14.75 14.82 18.36
C VAL A 158 15.91 14.55 19.31
N TYR A 159 15.99 13.34 19.85
CA TYR A 159 17.08 12.91 20.73
C TYR A 159 18.18 12.23 19.93
N ILE A 160 19.41 12.74 20.02
CA ILE A 160 20.58 12.23 19.30
C ILE A 160 21.41 11.38 20.27
N SER A 161 21.22 10.06 20.24
CA SER A 161 21.94 9.11 21.08
C SER A 161 21.92 7.70 20.49
N GLY A 162 23.10 7.16 20.21
CA GLY A 162 23.23 5.78 19.70
C GLY A 162 22.90 4.70 20.73
N SER A 163 23.06 5.00 22.03
CA SER A 163 22.70 4.09 23.13
C SER A 163 21.19 4.07 23.34
N ALA A 164 20.50 5.21 23.20
CA ALA A 164 19.05 5.30 23.25
C ALA A 164 18.37 4.73 21.99
N ALA A 165 18.97 4.92 20.81
CA ALA A 165 18.51 4.31 19.56
C ALA A 165 18.55 2.77 19.64
N GLY A 166 19.54 2.23 20.37
CA GLY A 166 19.78 0.78 20.46
C GLY A 166 20.75 0.29 19.39
N SER A 167 21.29 -0.92 19.57
CA SER A 167 22.27 -1.48 18.64
C SER A 167 21.61 -1.84 17.30
N GLY A 168 22.17 -1.35 16.19
CA GLY A 168 21.72 -1.75 14.85
C GLY A 168 20.38 -1.14 14.42
N VAL A 169 20.05 0.05 14.94
CA VAL A 169 18.82 0.78 14.64
C VAL A 169 19.20 2.13 14.05
N TYR A 170 18.63 2.51 12.90
CA TYR A 170 18.89 3.81 12.27
C TYR A 170 18.27 4.96 13.07
N GLY A 171 17.01 4.83 13.42
CA GLY A 171 16.26 5.74 14.26
C GLY A 171 14.95 5.09 14.69
N TYR A 172 14.13 5.81 15.44
CA TYR A 172 12.73 5.46 15.67
C TYR A 172 11.91 6.67 16.09
N VAL A 173 10.60 6.58 15.89
CA VAL A 173 9.59 7.45 16.51
C VAL A 173 8.86 6.69 17.61
N ALA A 174 8.76 7.31 18.77
CA ALA A 174 7.95 6.80 19.87
C ALA A 174 6.66 7.61 19.98
N CYS A 175 5.53 6.96 19.72
CA CYS A 175 4.23 7.51 20.03
C CYS A 175 4.00 7.53 21.55
N GLU A 176 3.37 8.59 22.06
CA GLU A 176 3.23 8.83 23.50
C GLU A 176 1.76 8.93 23.94
N THR A 177 1.10 10.05 23.64
CA THR A 177 -0.22 10.37 24.22
C THR A 177 -1.23 10.59 23.12
N GLU A 178 -2.35 9.86 23.19
CA GLU A 178 -3.54 10.14 22.39
C GLU A 178 -4.14 11.49 22.84
N ILE A 179 -4.22 12.43 21.90
CA ILE A 179 -4.79 13.76 22.14
C ILE A 179 -6.15 13.94 21.45
N GLY A 180 -6.59 12.96 20.67
CA GLY A 180 -7.82 13.01 19.88
C GLY A 180 -7.63 13.85 18.63
N ASP A 181 -7.95 15.14 18.71
CA ASP A 181 -7.88 16.08 17.58
C ASP A 181 -6.47 16.67 17.46
N ASN A 182 -5.89 16.70 16.24
CA ASN A 182 -4.60 17.33 16.04
C ASN A 182 -4.80 18.86 15.91
N PRO A 183 -4.29 19.68 16.86
CA PRO A 183 -4.50 21.12 16.82
C PRO A 183 -3.86 21.83 15.62
N ASN A 184 -2.97 21.15 14.88
CA ASN A 184 -2.37 21.67 13.65
C ASN A 184 -3.22 21.38 12.40
N SER A 185 -4.24 20.53 12.50
CA SER A 185 -5.20 20.31 11.41
C SER A 185 -6.16 21.48 11.29
N THR A 186 -6.35 21.96 10.05
CA THR A 186 -7.17 23.15 9.79
C THR A 186 -8.55 22.86 9.21
N SER A 187 -8.74 21.68 8.61
CA SER A 187 -9.92 21.30 7.84
C SER A 187 -10.58 19.99 8.28
N LEU A 188 -9.97 19.28 9.23
CA LEU A 188 -10.39 17.97 9.70
C LEU A 188 -10.38 17.94 11.22
N THR A 189 -11.02 16.91 11.77
CA THR A 189 -10.98 16.61 13.20
C THR A 189 -10.58 15.16 13.32
N GLU A 190 -9.35 14.92 13.76
CA GLU A 190 -8.85 13.60 14.10
C GLU A 190 -9.58 13.09 15.36
N VAL A 191 -9.69 11.77 15.49
CA VAL A 191 -10.33 11.13 16.65
C VAL A 191 -9.31 10.49 17.60
N ASP A 192 -8.12 10.21 17.10
CA ASP A 192 -7.08 9.45 17.78
C ASP A 192 -5.67 9.84 17.30
N ALA A 193 -5.39 11.14 17.12
CA ALA A 193 -4.04 11.64 16.89
C ALA A 193 -3.16 11.48 18.14
N TYR A 194 -1.87 11.24 17.93
CA TYR A 194 -0.88 11.01 18.98
C TYR A 194 0.26 12.02 18.93
N THR A 195 0.72 12.45 20.09
CA THR A 195 2.04 13.09 20.22
C THR A 195 3.15 12.05 20.07
N SER A 196 4.31 12.49 19.63
CA SER A 196 5.49 11.62 19.51
C SER A 196 6.77 12.41 19.65
N TYR A 197 7.87 11.70 19.90
CA TYR A 197 9.23 12.20 19.76
C TYR A 197 10.04 11.25 18.89
N MET A 198 11.20 11.70 18.43
CA MET A 198 12.09 10.91 17.58
C MET A 198 13.44 10.70 18.23
N VAL A 199 14.08 9.56 17.94
CA VAL A 199 15.45 9.25 18.34
C VAL A 199 16.29 8.95 17.11
N MET A 200 17.42 9.65 17.01
CA MET A 200 18.45 9.49 15.99
C MET A 200 19.76 9.02 16.62
N ARG A 201 20.64 8.41 15.83
CA ARG A 201 21.97 8.03 16.33
C ARG A 201 22.88 9.24 16.48
N ASN A 202 23.86 9.13 17.38
CA ASN A 202 24.97 10.06 17.51
C ASN A 202 26.08 9.86 16.44
N ASN A 203 26.04 8.77 15.67
CA ASN A 203 26.82 8.51 14.46
C ASN A 203 26.28 7.26 13.75
N TYR A 204 26.66 7.09 12.47
CA TYR A 204 26.30 5.93 11.65
C TYR A 204 27.50 5.03 11.30
N SER A 205 28.51 4.97 12.18
CA SER A 205 29.63 4.06 11.98
C SER A 205 29.18 2.59 12.00
N GLY A 206 29.44 1.87 10.92
CA GLY A 206 29.06 0.45 10.77
C GLY A 206 27.74 0.23 10.03
N PHE A 207 27.04 1.31 9.67
CA PHE A 207 25.88 1.27 8.80
C PHE A 207 26.29 1.38 7.33
N SER A 208 25.41 0.94 6.43
CA SER A 208 25.66 1.04 4.99
C SER A 208 25.29 2.43 4.49
N GLY A 209 26.10 2.99 3.59
CA GLY A 209 25.92 4.35 3.09
C GLY A 209 26.85 5.37 3.75
N THR A 210 26.72 6.63 3.34
CA THR A 210 27.43 7.74 3.99
C THR A 210 26.59 8.29 5.14
N GLU A 211 27.22 8.99 6.07
CA GLU A 211 26.49 9.64 7.18
C GLU A 211 25.38 10.58 6.68
N ALA A 212 25.64 11.35 5.62
CA ALA A 212 24.65 12.21 4.98
C ALA A 212 23.46 11.44 4.42
N VAL A 213 23.72 10.29 3.79
CA VAL A 213 22.65 9.39 3.29
C VAL A 213 21.84 8.83 4.45
N CYS A 214 22.51 8.30 5.47
CA CYS A 214 21.86 7.70 6.64
C CYS A 214 20.96 8.72 7.36
N ILE A 215 21.48 9.92 7.62
CA ILE A 215 20.72 11.00 8.27
C ILE A 215 19.53 11.40 7.40
N GLY A 216 19.73 11.65 6.10
CA GLY A 216 18.66 12.05 5.19
C GLY A 216 17.51 11.04 5.14
N VAL A 217 17.80 9.79 4.76
CA VAL A 217 16.74 8.77 4.60
C VAL A 217 16.03 8.46 5.92
N THR A 218 16.78 8.38 7.03
CA THR A 218 16.19 8.13 8.36
C THR A 218 15.31 9.30 8.81
N SER A 219 15.74 10.55 8.55
CA SER A 219 14.94 11.73 8.88
C SER A 219 13.64 11.76 8.08
N ALA A 220 13.70 11.46 6.77
CA ALA A 220 12.51 11.37 5.93
C ALA A 220 11.55 10.27 6.42
N HIS A 221 12.06 9.05 6.59
CA HIS A 221 11.27 7.88 6.98
C HIS A 221 10.59 8.06 8.33
N GLU A 222 11.38 8.36 9.36
CA GLU A 222 10.87 8.39 10.73
C GLU A 222 10.00 9.63 10.97
N TYR A 223 10.35 10.79 10.42
CA TYR A 223 9.46 11.95 10.55
C TYR A 223 8.13 11.73 9.81
N MET A 224 8.08 10.89 8.77
CA MET A 224 6.82 10.48 8.16
C MET A 224 5.93 9.72 9.15
N HIS A 225 6.49 8.88 10.03
CA HIS A 225 5.71 8.24 11.09
C HIS A 225 5.15 9.25 12.10
N ALA A 226 5.93 10.27 12.47
CA ALA A 226 5.44 11.35 13.32
C ALA A 226 4.22 12.04 12.68
N VAL A 227 4.28 12.29 11.37
CA VAL A 227 3.16 12.84 10.59
C VAL A 227 1.96 11.90 10.60
N GLN A 228 2.17 10.60 10.34
CA GLN A 228 1.10 9.59 10.33
C GLN A 228 0.38 9.50 11.67
N TYR A 229 1.12 9.44 12.79
CA TYR A 229 0.55 9.46 14.13
C TYR A 229 -0.24 10.75 14.42
N GLY A 230 0.11 11.85 13.76
CA GLY A 230 -0.65 13.10 13.83
C GLY A 230 -1.99 13.07 13.08
N TYR A 231 -2.24 12.09 12.20
CA TYR A 231 -3.56 11.86 11.58
C TYR A 231 -4.36 10.81 12.34
N THR A 232 -3.75 9.66 12.64
CA THR A 232 -4.39 8.60 13.42
C THR A 232 -3.36 7.65 13.99
N GLY A 233 -3.56 7.20 15.22
CA GLY A 233 -2.79 6.10 15.80
C GLY A 233 -3.10 4.74 15.14
N ASN A 234 -4.23 4.58 14.47
CA ASN A 234 -4.72 3.28 14.02
C ASN A 234 -4.53 3.00 12.52
N MET A 235 -3.65 3.75 11.84
CA MET A 235 -3.31 3.48 10.45
C MET A 235 -2.68 2.09 10.31
N ASP A 236 -3.04 1.35 9.25
CA ASP A 236 -2.48 0.02 8.98
C ASP A 236 -0.96 0.07 8.84
N THR A 237 -0.26 -0.87 9.47
CA THR A 237 1.20 -0.88 9.53
C THR A 237 1.80 -1.01 8.14
N TRP A 238 1.23 -1.87 7.29
CA TRP A 238 1.72 -2.05 5.92
C TRP A 238 1.76 -0.72 5.16
N PHE A 239 0.74 0.12 5.35
CA PHE A 239 0.59 1.38 4.64
C PHE A 239 1.46 2.49 5.24
N MET A 240 1.57 2.53 6.57
CA MET A 240 2.49 3.43 7.27
C MET A 240 3.93 3.25 6.76
N GLU A 241 4.40 2.01 6.76
CA GLU A 241 5.76 1.67 6.34
C GLU A 241 5.97 1.85 4.84
N MET A 242 5.00 1.45 4.01
CA MET A 242 5.03 1.73 2.56
C MET A 242 5.30 3.21 2.27
N CYS A 243 4.56 4.09 2.97
CA CYS A 243 4.70 5.52 2.77
C CYS A 243 5.96 6.10 3.40
N ALA A 244 6.42 5.58 4.54
CA ALA A 244 7.67 5.99 5.16
C ALA A 244 8.87 5.64 4.25
N THR A 245 8.91 4.44 3.68
CA THR A 245 9.93 4.05 2.70
C THR A 245 9.81 4.77 1.36
N TRP A 246 8.59 5.10 0.91
CA TRP A 246 8.38 5.98 -0.25
C TRP A 246 8.93 7.38 0.01
N SER A 247 8.82 7.86 1.24
CA SER A 247 9.24 9.22 1.61
C SER A 247 10.75 9.43 1.46
N GLU A 248 11.54 8.38 1.62
CA GLU A 248 12.99 8.38 1.37
C GLU A 248 13.30 8.75 -0.10
N GLU A 249 12.63 8.09 -1.04
CA GLU A 249 12.75 8.36 -2.48
C GLU A 249 12.14 9.71 -2.86
N PHE A 250 11.08 10.11 -2.18
CA PHE A 250 10.44 11.41 -2.40
C PHE A 250 11.37 12.57 -2.00
N ALA A 251 12.06 12.44 -0.87
CA ALA A 251 13.02 13.43 -0.39
C ALA A 251 14.35 13.37 -1.16
N TYR A 252 14.86 12.17 -1.44
CA TYR A 252 16.21 11.95 -1.98
C TYR A 252 16.24 10.94 -3.13
N PRO A 253 15.74 11.29 -4.35
CA PRO A 253 15.69 10.41 -5.53
C PRO A 253 17.06 10.11 -6.17
N GLY A 254 18.04 9.74 -5.35
CA GLY A 254 19.41 9.38 -5.73
C GLY A 254 20.25 8.87 -4.56
N TYR A 255 19.68 8.82 -3.35
CA TYR A 255 20.27 8.06 -2.24
C TYR A 255 20.01 6.56 -2.41
N ASP A 256 18.85 6.21 -2.98
CA ASP A 256 18.49 4.86 -3.45
C ASP A 256 18.62 3.77 -2.37
N ASP A 257 18.50 4.14 -1.10
CA ASP A 257 18.60 3.20 0.02
C ASP A 257 17.46 2.15 -0.05
N ASN A 258 16.24 2.62 -0.28
CA ASN A 258 15.06 1.78 -0.42
C ASN A 258 15.07 0.81 -1.62
N PHE A 259 16.05 0.89 -2.55
CA PHE A 259 16.16 -0.05 -3.67
C PHE A 259 16.41 -1.47 -3.17
N GLN A 260 17.09 -1.62 -2.03
CA GLN A 260 17.33 -2.93 -1.41
C GLN A 260 16.03 -3.73 -1.15
N TYR A 261 14.90 -3.05 -1.00
CA TYR A 261 13.62 -3.69 -0.73
C TYR A 261 12.94 -4.19 -2.00
N LEU A 262 13.36 -3.74 -3.20
CA LEU A 262 12.67 -4.05 -4.46
C LEU A 262 12.51 -5.56 -4.69
N MET A 263 13.50 -6.36 -4.32
CA MET A 263 13.41 -7.82 -4.53
C MET A 263 12.36 -8.53 -3.67
N GLY A 264 11.89 -7.90 -2.58
CA GLY A 264 10.73 -8.42 -1.86
C GLY A 264 9.43 -8.33 -2.69
N LEU A 265 9.33 -7.36 -3.60
CA LEU A 265 8.23 -7.20 -4.55
C LEU A 265 8.50 -8.00 -5.85
N PHE A 266 9.65 -7.79 -6.50
CA PHE A 266 9.96 -8.41 -7.79
C PHE A 266 10.25 -9.91 -7.68
N GLY A 267 10.80 -10.36 -6.55
CA GLY A 267 11.07 -11.77 -6.30
C GLY A 267 9.87 -12.55 -5.74
N LYS A 268 8.87 -11.85 -5.20
CA LYS A 268 7.68 -12.43 -4.57
C LYS A 268 6.41 -11.59 -4.86
N PRO A 269 6.06 -11.39 -6.14
CA PRO A 269 4.96 -10.50 -6.53
C PRO A 269 3.56 -11.02 -6.17
N ASP A 270 3.51 -12.27 -5.73
CA ASP A 270 2.36 -13.07 -5.32
C ASP A 270 2.11 -13.03 -3.80
N VAL A 271 2.96 -12.32 -3.05
CA VAL A 271 2.71 -11.91 -1.66
C VAL A 271 1.82 -10.67 -1.66
N ALA A 272 0.92 -10.57 -0.68
CA ALA A 272 -0.05 -9.49 -0.61
C ALA A 272 0.62 -8.12 -0.46
N LEU A 273 0.22 -7.15 -1.29
CA LEU A 273 0.67 -5.77 -1.16
C LEU A 273 0.30 -5.18 0.22
N ASN A 274 -0.87 -5.54 0.74
CA ASN A 274 -1.38 -5.14 2.05
C ASN A 274 -1.15 -6.21 3.12
N LEU A 275 -0.06 -6.98 3.05
CA LEU A 275 0.32 -7.94 4.09
C LEU A 275 0.61 -7.19 5.40
N GLU A 276 -0.14 -7.49 6.45
CA GLU A 276 -0.04 -6.77 7.73
C GLU A 276 1.03 -7.40 8.65
N ASP A 277 1.50 -6.63 9.64
CA ASP A 277 2.54 -7.09 10.56
C ASP A 277 2.13 -8.37 11.32
N GLY A 278 2.95 -9.42 11.20
CA GLY A 278 2.75 -10.68 11.91
C GLY A 278 1.71 -11.61 11.27
N GLU A 279 1.14 -11.25 10.12
CA GLU A 279 0.21 -12.09 9.38
C GLU A 279 0.91 -13.32 8.75
N ASP A 280 2.11 -13.13 8.18
CA ASP A 280 2.97 -14.21 7.70
C ASP A 280 4.44 -13.99 8.09
N PRO A 281 4.93 -14.68 9.14
CA PRO A 281 6.32 -14.56 9.60
C PRO A 281 7.40 -14.85 8.53
N GLN A 282 7.06 -15.53 7.42
CA GLN A 282 8.00 -15.77 6.31
C GLN A 282 8.15 -14.58 5.36
N HIS A 283 7.20 -13.66 5.40
CA HIS A 283 7.09 -12.51 4.51
C HIS A 283 6.91 -11.18 5.28
N ASP A 284 7.00 -11.19 6.60
CA ASP A 284 7.12 -9.99 7.44
C ASP A 284 8.16 -9.02 6.85
N GLY A 285 7.79 -7.75 6.70
CA GLY A 285 8.61 -6.73 6.05
C GLY A 285 8.31 -6.54 4.56
N HIS A 286 7.39 -7.30 3.94
CA HIS A 286 7.03 -7.10 2.54
C HIS A 286 6.51 -5.68 2.24
N TRP A 287 5.90 -5.02 3.22
CA TRP A 287 5.46 -3.62 3.13
C TRP A 287 6.59 -2.64 2.79
N TYR A 288 7.84 -2.90 3.19
CA TYR A 288 8.97 -2.06 2.76
C TYR A 288 9.08 -2.09 1.25
N SER A 289 8.97 -3.26 0.61
CA SER A 289 9.01 -3.41 -0.85
C SER A 289 7.82 -2.76 -1.57
N SER A 290 6.70 -2.61 -0.88
CA SER A 290 5.48 -2.01 -1.44
C SER A 290 5.59 -0.51 -1.70
N TRP A 291 6.66 0.17 -1.24
CA TRP A 291 6.91 1.60 -1.47
C TRP A 291 6.80 1.99 -2.95
N LEU A 292 7.14 1.07 -3.86
CA LEU A 292 7.05 1.30 -5.30
C LEU A 292 5.60 1.48 -5.78
N PHE A 293 4.61 0.92 -5.07
CA PHE A 293 3.19 1.20 -5.35
C PHE A 293 2.81 2.62 -4.95
N ALA A 294 3.25 3.12 -3.79
CA ALA A 294 3.08 4.53 -3.43
C ALA A 294 3.79 5.45 -4.44
N LYS A 295 4.99 5.07 -4.90
CA LYS A 295 5.71 5.77 -5.97
C LYS A 295 4.90 5.79 -7.27
N TYR A 296 4.36 4.64 -7.68
CA TYR A 296 3.49 4.52 -8.85
C TYR A 296 2.29 5.46 -8.74
N LEU A 297 1.54 5.39 -7.62
CA LEU A 297 0.37 6.23 -7.38
C LEU A 297 0.75 7.72 -7.47
N THR A 298 1.79 8.13 -6.77
CA THR A 298 2.20 9.54 -6.69
C THR A 298 2.73 10.10 -8.02
N GLU A 299 3.33 9.28 -8.87
CA GLU A 299 3.73 9.71 -10.22
C GLU A 299 2.54 9.91 -11.17
N HIS A 300 1.43 9.20 -10.95
CA HIS A 300 0.25 9.26 -11.82
C HIS A 300 -0.90 10.12 -11.27
N THR A 301 -0.85 10.46 -9.98
CA THR A 301 -1.86 11.27 -9.28
C THR A 301 -1.28 12.48 -8.54
N GLY A 302 0.04 12.61 -8.47
CA GLY A 302 0.72 13.66 -7.70
C GLY A 302 0.84 13.34 -6.21
N ASN A 303 1.84 13.92 -5.57
CA ASN A 303 2.20 13.59 -4.18
C ASN A 303 1.12 13.94 -3.15
N SER A 304 0.19 14.85 -3.47
CA SER A 304 -0.92 15.22 -2.58
C SER A 304 -1.91 14.08 -2.32
N ILE A 305 -1.87 13.00 -3.12
CA ILE A 305 -2.72 11.82 -2.88
C ILE A 305 -2.40 11.18 -1.53
N VAL A 306 -1.12 11.14 -1.11
CA VAL A 306 -0.70 10.53 0.16
C VAL A 306 -1.39 11.22 1.33
N LYS A 307 -1.38 12.55 1.33
CA LYS A 307 -2.14 13.35 2.30
C LYS A 307 -3.63 13.00 2.28
N SER A 308 -4.24 12.98 1.11
CA SER A 308 -5.68 12.75 0.96
C SER A 308 -6.09 11.35 1.46
N ILE A 309 -5.21 10.35 1.31
CA ILE A 309 -5.39 9.02 1.87
C ILE A 309 -5.26 9.05 3.39
N TYR A 310 -4.26 9.73 3.96
CA TYR A 310 -4.10 9.87 5.42
C TYR A 310 -5.33 10.49 6.08
N GLU A 311 -5.90 11.52 5.46
CA GLU A 311 -7.14 12.17 5.90
C GLU A 311 -8.33 11.19 5.92
N ARG A 312 -8.36 10.22 5.01
CA ARG A 312 -9.39 9.16 4.98
C ARG A 312 -9.13 8.06 6.00
N CYS A 313 -7.86 7.72 6.23
CA CYS A 313 -7.46 6.72 7.24
C CYS A 313 -7.89 7.09 8.67
N ILE A 314 -8.25 8.34 8.94
CA ILE A 314 -8.90 8.75 10.20
C ILE A 314 -10.17 7.91 10.49
N ASN A 315 -10.87 7.46 9.44
CA ASN A 315 -12.16 6.74 9.59
C ASN A 315 -12.20 5.39 8.89
N ASP A 316 -11.13 4.96 8.22
CA ASP A 316 -11.13 3.77 7.38
C ASP A 316 -9.76 3.10 7.33
N TYR A 317 -9.74 1.82 6.93
CA TYR A 317 -8.51 1.11 6.66
C TYR A 317 -7.89 1.58 5.34
N ALA A 318 -6.57 1.50 5.24
CA ALA A 318 -5.78 2.09 4.17
C ALA A 318 -6.20 1.63 2.77
N ALA A 319 -6.54 0.35 2.59
CA ALA A 319 -6.97 -0.16 1.28
C ALA A 319 -8.28 0.50 0.80
N TYR A 320 -9.27 0.65 1.69
CA TYR A 320 -10.51 1.35 1.37
C TYR A 320 -10.29 2.85 1.24
N ALA A 321 -9.45 3.46 2.10
CA ALA A 321 -9.08 4.87 2.00
C ALA A 321 -8.44 5.22 0.63
N ILE A 322 -7.58 4.34 0.11
CA ILE A 322 -7.00 4.44 -1.24
C ILE A 322 -8.11 4.35 -2.30
N ASP A 323 -8.98 3.34 -2.24
CA ASP A 323 -10.04 3.15 -3.22
C ASP A 323 -11.05 4.32 -3.23
N ASP A 324 -11.43 4.81 -2.06
CA ASP A 324 -12.34 5.91 -1.87
C ASP A 324 -11.75 7.22 -2.41
N GLU A 325 -10.46 7.48 -2.21
CA GLU A 325 -9.77 8.64 -2.77
C GLU A 325 -9.72 8.59 -4.30
N LEU A 326 -9.31 7.45 -4.84
CA LEU A 326 -9.23 7.23 -6.28
C LEU A 326 -10.61 7.33 -6.96
N THR A 327 -11.64 6.78 -6.31
CA THR A 327 -13.03 6.84 -6.79
C THR A 327 -13.55 8.27 -6.78
N ALA A 328 -13.31 9.00 -5.70
CA ALA A 328 -13.86 10.34 -5.53
C ALA A 328 -13.21 11.38 -6.45
N ASN A 329 -11.89 11.31 -6.63
CA ASN A 329 -11.12 12.41 -7.22
C ASN A 329 -10.38 12.05 -8.52
N TRP A 330 -10.22 10.76 -8.84
CA TRP A 330 -9.36 10.30 -9.94
C TRP A 330 -10.09 9.51 -11.03
N SER A 331 -11.39 9.27 -10.88
CA SER A 331 -12.16 8.38 -11.78
C SER A 331 -11.49 7.01 -11.95
N SER A 332 -10.89 6.51 -10.87
CA SER A 332 -10.13 5.27 -10.80
C SER A 332 -10.55 4.48 -9.55
N SER A 333 -9.98 3.30 -9.36
CA SER A 333 -10.09 2.48 -8.15
C SER A 333 -8.72 1.94 -7.76
N ILE A 334 -8.60 1.36 -6.56
CA ILE A 334 -7.40 0.61 -6.16
C ILE A 334 -7.15 -0.56 -7.12
N GLU A 335 -8.20 -1.27 -7.53
CA GLU A 335 -8.15 -2.36 -8.52
C GLU A 335 -7.46 -1.90 -9.84
N GLN A 336 -7.87 -0.75 -10.36
CA GLN A 336 -7.33 -0.21 -11.61
C GLN A 336 -5.89 0.26 -11.46
N GLN A 337 -5.55 0.93 -10.36
CA GLN A 337 -4.17 1.38 -10.11
C GLN A 337 -3.25 0.20 -9.85
N PHE A 338 -3.70 -0.81 -9.09
CA PHE A 338 -2.94 -2.02 -8.84
C PHE A 338 -2.69 -2.80 -10.12
N LYS A 339 -3.69 -2.96 -11.00
CA LYS A 339 -3.47 -3.54 -12.33
C LYS A 339 -2.40 -2.77 -13.12
N ASN A 340 -2.51 -1.45 -13.16
CA ASN A 340 -1.55 -0.65 -13.93
C ASN A 340 -0.14 -0.76 -13.34
N PHE A 341 -0.01 -0.77 -12.01
CA PHE A 341 1.25 -0.98 -11.30
C PHE A 341 1.88 -2.34 -11.63
N VAL A 342 1.10 -3.42 -11.59
CA VAL A 342 1.53 -4.77 -11.97
C VAL A 342 2.04 -4.80 -13.42
N VAL A 343 1.36 -4.12 -14.35
CA VAL A 343 1.84 -3.99 -15.73
C VAL A 343 3.11 -3.12 -15.81
N ALA A 344 3.18 -2.01 -15.06
CA ALA A 344 4.35 -1.14 -15.02
C ALA A 344 5.60 -1.86 -14.50
N ASN A 345 5.45 -2.81 -13.58
CA ASN A 345 6.55 -3.66 -13.10
C ASN A 345 7.15 -4.55 -14.19
N VAL A 346 6.38 -4.90 -15.22
CA VAL A 346 6.89 -5.63 -16.40
C VAL A 346 7.46 -4.67 -17.44
N VAL A 347 6.76 -3.55 -17.69
CA VAL A 347 7.15 -2.58 -18.72
C VAL A 347 8.45 -1.86 -18.35
N MET A 348 8.60 -1.47 -17.08
CA MET A 348 9.77 -0.83 -16.49
C MET A 348 10.41 0.22 -17.43
N ASP A 349 9.62 1.19 -17.87
CA ASP A 349 10.05 2.21 -18.83
C ASP A 349 9.45 3.59 -18.46
N ASN A 350 10.10 4.67 -18.88
CA ASN A 350 9.65 6.05 -18.64
C ASN A 350 9.02 6.72 -19.88
N ASN A 351 8.88 5.98 -20.97
CA ASN A 351 8.29 6.46 -22.21
C ASN A 351 6.80 6.73 -22.03
N SER A 352 6.41 8.00 -22.14
CA SER A 352 5.01 8.46 -22.04
C SER A 352 4.03 7.74 -22.98
N ALA A 353 4.50 7.11 -24.07
CA ALA A 353 3.66 6.29 -24.95
C ALA A 353 3.11 5.03 -24.26
N TYR A 354 3.74 4.60 -23.17
CA TYR A 354 3.33 3.47 -22.35
C TYR A 354 2.47 3.87 -21.15
N SER A 355 2.18 5.16 -20.96
CA SER A 355 1.29 5.60 -19.89
C SER A 355 -0.07 4.86 -19.98
N PRO A 356 -0.60 4.34 -18.86
CA PRO A 356 -0.20 4.61 -17.47
C PRO A 356 0.81 3.61 -16.87
N TYR A 357 1.59 2.87 -17.66
CA TYR A 357 2.47 1.80 -17.20
C TYR A 357 3.94 2.22 -17.12
N THR A 358 4.22 3.38 -16.52
CA THR A 358 5.55 4.00 -16.54
C THR A 358 6.11 4.29 -15.17
N TYR A 359 7.43 4.38 -15.06
CA TYR A 359 8.13 4.95 -13.89
C TYR A 359 9.06 6.06 -14.35
N GLN A 360 9.13 7.19 -13.66
CA GLN A 360 10.06 8.27 -14.05
C GLN A 360 11.52 7.81 -14.01
N ARG A 361 11.88 7.02 -13.00
CA ARG A 361 13.21 6.43 -12.77
C ARG A 361 13.31 4.96 -13.18
N ALA A 362 12.50 4.54 -14.15
CA ALA A 362 12.45 3.16 -14.64
C ALA A 362 13.83 2.51 -14.86
N SER A 363 14.77 3.20 -15.49
CA SER A 363 16.12 2.66 -15.77
C SER A 363 16.92 2.32 -14.51
N ASP A 364 16.73 3.08 -13.44
CA ASP A 364 17.45 2.86 -12.17
C ASP A 364 16.88 1.62 -11.47
N TYR A 365 15.55 1.50 -11.46
CA TYR A 365 14.84 0.34 -10.92
C TYR A 365 15.16 -0.94 -11.72
N GLU A 366 15.10 -0.88 -13.06
CA GLU A 366 15.45 -1.99 -13.96
C GLU A 366 16.88 -2.48 -13.69
N THR A 367 17.85 -1.55 -13.66
CA THR A 367 19.25 -1.88 -13.41
C THR A 367 19.42 -2.59 -12.07
N HIS A 368 18.74 -2.12 -11.02
CA HIS A 368 18.83 -2.77 -9.71
C HIS A 368 18.18 -4.17 -9.73
N VAL A 369 16.97 -4.29 -10.25
CA VAL A 369 16.20 -5.54 -10.28
C VAL A 369 16.92 -6.61 -11.11
N ASP A 370 17.42 -6.27 -12.29
CA ASP A 370 18.14 -7.20 -13.17
C ASP A 370 19.44 -7.72 -12.55
N ASN A 371 20.17 -6.86 -11.84
CA ASN A 371 21.38 -7.26 -11.13
C ASN A 371 21.10 -8.20 -9.94
N ASN A 372 19.85 -8.29 -9.47
CA ASN A 372 19.45 -9.06 -8.31
C ASN A 372 18.49 -10.22 -8.61
N GLY A 373 18.30 -10.57 -9.88
CA GLY A 373 17.57 -11.77 -10.30
C GLY A 373 16.38 -11.52 -11.23
N GLY A 374 16.00 -10.26 -11.44
CA GLY A 374 14.88 -9.90 -12.31
C GLY A 374 13.51 -10.11 -11.68
N LEU A 375 12.46 -9.85 -12.45
CA LEU A 375 11.09 -10.19 -12.09
C LEU A 375 10.90 -11.71 -12.03
N ALA A 376 10.31 -12.21 -10.94
CA ALA A 376 9.97 -13.61 -10.78
C ALA A 376 8.80 -14.00 -11.71
N PHE A 377 9.00 -15.06 -12.48
CA PHE A 377 7.98 -15.68 -13.31
C PHE A 377 7.62 -17.05 -12.76
N GLU A 378 6.32 -17.30 -12.63
CA GLU A 378 5.77 -18.52 -12.09
C GLU A 378 5.96 -19.71 -13.06
N TYR A 379 5.85 -19.46 -14.37
CA TYR A 379 6.09 -20.46 -15.40
C TYR A 379 6.43 -19.86 -16.77
N THR A 380 7.20 -20.60 -17.58
CA THR A 380 7.49 -20.27 -18.98
C THR A 380 6.78 -21.23 -19.93
N PHE A 381 5.76 -20.74 -20.62
CA PHE A 381 5.07 -21.46 -21.69
C PHE A 381 5.86 -21.38 -23.00
N ASN A 382 6.13 -22.54 -23.62
CA ASN A 382 6.81 -22.63 -24.92
C ASN A 382 5.90 -23.29 -25.96
N TYR A 383 4.90 -22.55 -26.45
CA TYR A 383 3.84 -23.09 -27.29
C TYR A 383 4.28 -23.26 -28.75
N SER A 384 4.30 -24.50 -29.22
CA SER A 384 4.68 -24.87 -30.61
C SER A 384 3.58 -25.65 -31.33
N GLY A 385 2.31 -25.40 -30.98
CA GLY A 385 1.14 -26.09 -31.55
C GLY A 385 0.60 -27.26 -30.73
N THR A 386 1.29 -27.65 -29.65
CA THR A 386 0.82 -28.69 -28.71
C THR A 386 0.28 -28.05 -27.45
N ASN A 387 -0.86 -28.53 -26.94
CA ASN A 387 -1.46 -27.99 -25.74
C ASN A 387 -0.51 -28.06 -24.53
N ILE A 388 -0.41 -26.98 -23.78
CA ILE A 388 0.36 -26.88 -22.53
C ILE A 388 -0.61 -26.54 -21.42
N THR A 389 -0.50 -27.21 -20.28
CA THR A 389 -1.30 -26.93 -19.10
C THR A 389 -0.38 -26.63 -17.94
N PHE A 390 -0.72 -25.59 -17.18
CA PHE A 390 -0.10 -25.20 -15.93
C PHE A 390 -1.16 -25.23 -14.83
N ASN A 391 -0.79 -25.70 -13.64
CA ASN A 391 -1.60 -25.66 -12.43
C ASN A 391 -0.82 -24.98 -11.30
N SER A 392 -1.38 -23.91 -10.72
CA SER A 392 -0.72 -23.09 -9.69
C SER A 392 -0.30 -23.88 -8.46
N GLN A 393 -1.01 -24.97 -8.13
CA GLN A 393 -0.73 -25.79 -6.95
C GLN A 393 0.40 -26.79 -7.15
N THR A 394 0.48 -27.38 -8.34
CA THR A 394 1.40 -28.51 -8.60
C THR A 394 2.61 -28.13 -9.43
N ASP A 395 2.45 -27.18 -10.35
CA ASP A 395 3.50 -26.70 -11.22
C ASP A 395 4.08 -25.37 -10.74
N GLY A 396 3.26 -24.60 -10.00
CA GLY A 396 3.62 -23.34 -9.37
C GLY A 396 4.14 -23.49 -7.93
N ASN A 397 4.22 -22.35 -7.24
CA ASN A 397 4.65 -22.23 -5.85
C ASN A 397 3.48 -22.31 -4.85
N ASN A 398 2.24 -22.40 -5.34
CA ASN A 398 1.00 -22.40 -4.55
C ASN A 398 0.87 -21.14 -3.66
N ARG A 399 1.23 -19.97 -4.20
CA ARG A 399 1.10 -18.65 -3.57
C ARG A 399 0.50 -17.69 -4.61
N LEU A 400 -0.68 -17.18 -4.29
CA LEU A 400 -1.28 -16.00 -4.91
C LEU A 400 -2.20 -15.41 -3.83
N MET A 401 -1.58 -14.64 -2.94
CA MET A 401 -2.29 -13.96 -1.86
C MET A 401 -3.23 -12.89 -2.41
N ARG A 402 -4.07 -12.32 -1.54
CA ARG A 402 -4.90 -11.16 -1.90
C ARG A 402 -4.02 -10.02 -2.43
N LEU A 403 -4.58 -9.11 -3.23
CA LEU A 403 -3.89 -7.92 -3.74
C LEU A 403 -2.44 -8.19 -4.21
N SER A 404 -2.27 -9.20 -5.06
CA SER A 404 -0.98 -9.67 -5.56
C SER A 404 -1.09 -10.21 -6.99
N SER A 405 0.02 -10.65 -7.59
CA SER A 405 0.06 -11.09 -8.99
C SER A 405 1.05 -12.22 -9.28
N ASP A 406 0.69 -13.08 -10.22
CA ASP A 406 1.58 -14.04 -10.85
C ASP A 406 1.92 -13.62 -12.28
N TYR A 407 3.21 -13.63 -12.62
CA TYR A 407 3.70 -13.35 -13.96
C TYR A 407 4.12 -14.62 -14.69
N PHE A 408 3.88 -14.67 -15.99
CA PHE A 408 4.27 -15.77 -16.86
C PHE A 408 5.09 -15.28 -18.04
N GLN A 409 5.97 -16.13 -18.55
CA GLN A 409 6.57 -15.91 -19.87
C GLN A 409 5.87 -16.80 -20.89
N LEU A 410 5.58 -16.26 -22.07
CA LEU A 410 5.04 -17.04 -23.18
C LEU A 410 5.87 -16.80 -24.43
N THR A 411 6.53 -17.86 -24.91
CA THR A 411 7.04 -17.92 -26.27
C THR A 411 6.09 -18.76 -27.11
N SER A 412 5.87 -18.33 -28.36
CA SER A 412 5.03 -19.06 -29.29
C SER A 412 5.66 -19.15 -30.67
N THR A 413 5.22 -20.11 -31.49
CA THR A 413 5.59 -20.18 -32.91
C THR A 413 4.44 -19.76 -33.84
N GLY A 414 3.33 -19.27 -33.29
CA GLY A 414 2.14 -18.89 -34.05
C GLY A 414 1.01 -18.40 -33.15
N ASP A 415 -0.16 -18.17 -33.74
CA ASP A 415 -1.37 -17.78 -33.03
C ASP A 415 -1.77 -18.83 -31.97
N PHE A 416 -2.25 -18.35 -30.83
CA PHE A 416 -2.58 -19.19 -29.67
C PHE A 416 -3.83 -18.69 -28.93
N ARG A 417 -4.36 -19.55 -28.08
CA ARG A 417 -5.44 -19.25 -27.14
C ARG A 417 -5.03 -19.65 -25.74
N MET A 418 -5.27 -18.79 -24.77
CA MET A 418 -5.08 -19.05 -23.35
C MET A 418 -6.42 -19.12 -22.64
N ILE A 419 -6.57 -20.07 -21.73
CA ILE A 419 -7.78 -20.28 -20.93
C ILE A 419 -7.35 -20.45 -19.49
N LEU A 420 -7.64 -19.46 -18.64
CA LEU A 420 -7.50 -19.56 -17.20
C LEU A 420 -8.81 -20.09 -16.60
N THR A 421 -8.70 -21.09 -15.74
CA THR A 421 -9.82 -21.65 -14.97
C THR A 421 -9.51 -21.53 -13.48
N PRO A 422 -10.24 -20.70 -12.72
CA PRO A 422 -10.08 -20.60 -11.27
C PRO A 422 -10.55 -21.91 -10.61
N VAL A 423 -9.89 -22.32 -9.53
CA VAL A 423 -10.33 -23.41 -8.65
C VAL A 423 -11.52 -22.96 -7.82
N THR A 424 -11.47 -21.74 -7.30
CA THR A 424 -12.53 -21.11 -6.51
C THR A 424 -13.12 -19.95 -7.33
N PRO A 425 -14.33 -20.09 -7.90
CA PRO A 425 -14.89 -19.05 -8.78
C PRO A 425 -15.26 -17.73 -8.11
N SER A 426 -15.25 -17.65 -6.77
CA SER A 426 -15.52 -16.42 -6.02
C SER A 426 -14.30 -15.53 -5.85
N ASP A 427 -13.10 -16.04 -6.10
CA ASP A 427 -11.87 -15.24 -5.97
C ASP A 427 -11.85 -14.16 -7.06
N GLU A 428 -11.43 -12.95 -6.71
CA GLU A 428 -11.42 -11.80 -7.63
C GLU A 428 -10.19 -11.82 -8.56
N LEU A 429 -10.12 -12.85 -9.40
CA LEU A 429 -9.03 -13.06 -10.36
C LEU A 429 -9.28 -12.33 -11.69
N GLU A 430 -8.35 -11.48 -12.09
CA GLU A 430 -8.24 -10.91 -13.43
C GLU A 430 -7.11 -11.60 -14.21
N PHE A 431 -7.38 -11.98 -15.47
CA PHE A 431 -6.37 -12.52 -16.38
C PHE A 431 -6.15 -11.55 -17.53
N ILE A 432 -4.91 -11.09 -17.70
CA ILE A 432 -4.51 -10.18 -18.76
C ILE A 432 -3.31 -10.72 -19.53
N LEU A 433 -3.14 -10.24 -20.76
CA LEU A 433 -1.96 -10.49 -21.57
C LEU A 433 -1.33 -9.16 -21.96
N LEU A 434 -0.13 -8.89 -21.46
CA LEU A 434 0.71 -7.82 -21.96
C LEU A 434 1.43 -8.30 -23.23
N LYS A 435 1.28 -7.53 -24.30
CA LYS A 435 1.93 -7.75 -25.60
C LYS A 435 2.89 -6.60 -25.85
N ILE A 436 4.13 -6.91 -26.19
CA ILE A 436 5.20 -5.90 -26.37
C ILE A 436 5.79 -6.08 -27.77
N ASN A 437 5.96 -4.97 -28.46
CA ASN A 437 6.75 -4.85 -29.68
C ASN A 437 7.76 -3.72 -29.43
N GLU A 438 9.00 -4.10 -29.11
CA GLU A 438 10.07 -3.17 -28.79
C GLU A 438 10.51 -2.40 -30.03
N THR A 439 10.53 -3.07 -31.19
CA THR A 439 10.90 -2.46 -32.48
C THR A 439 10.09 -1.20 -32.80
N ASN A 440 8.79 -1.22 -32.49
CA ASN A 440 7.88 -0.09 -32.72
C ASN A 440 7.60 0.73 -31.45
N SER A 441 8.18 0.35 -30.31
CA SER A 441 7.88 0.91 -29.00
C SER A 441 6.37 0.96 -28.73
N THR A 442 5.69 -0.19 -28.91
CA THR A 442 4.25 -0.31 -28.67
C THR A 442 3.95 -1.46 -27.74
N ILE A 443 3.07 -1.20 -26.77
CA ILE A 443 2.52 -2.21 -25.88
C ILE A 443 0.99 -2.27 -26.00
N SER A 444 0.42 -3.42 -25.66
CA SER A 444 -1.02 -3.60 -25.54
C SER A 444 -1.30 -4.51 -24.36
N VAL A 445 -2.15 -4.05 -23.44
CA VAL A 445 -2.72 -4.87 -22.37
C VAL A 445 -4.07 -5.38 -22.85
N GLN A 446 -4.19 -6.69 -23.02
CA GLN A 446 -5.43 -7.33 -23.46
C GLN A 446 -6.08 -8.08 -22.28
N PRO A 447 -7.22 -7.62 -21.76
CA PRO A 447 -7.96 -8.37 -20.75
C PRO A 447 -8.62 -9.60 -21.36
N ALA A 448 -8.79 -10.63 -20.53
CA ALA A 448 -9.50 -11.85 -20.90
C ALA A 448 -11.02 -11.63 -21.00
N ASN A 449 -11.65 -12.35 -21.93
CA ASN A 449 -13.11 -12.49 -21.97
C ASN A 449 -13.55 -13.58 -21.01
N ILE A 450 -14.55 -13.31 -20.18
CA ILE A 450 -15.08 -14.29 -19.23
C ILE A 450 -16.20 -15.09 -19.88
N VAL A 451 -16.02 -16.41 -20.00
CA VAL A 451 -17.04 -17.34 -20.51
C VAL A 451 -17.14 -18.54 -19.59
N SER A 452 -18.31 -18.76 -19.00
CA SER A 452 -18.56 -19.91 -18.10
C SER A 452 -17.53 -20.03 -16.98
N ASN A 453 -17.20 -18.91 -16.32
CA ASN A 453 -16.17 -18.79 -15.27
C ASN A 453 -14.74 -19.12 -15.73
N GLN A 454 -14.47 -19.12 -17.04
CA GLN A 454 -13.11 -19.19 -17.57
C GLN A 454 -12.73 -17.84 -18.18
N ALA A 455 -11.49 -17.41 -17.94
CA ALA A 455 -10.95 -16.21 -18.54
C ALA A 455 -10.15 -16.60 -19.79
N ILE A 456 -10.59 -16.13 -20.96
CA ILE A 456 -10.07 -16.55 -22.26
C ILE A 456 -9.43 -15.37 -23.01
N ILE A 457 -8.21 -15.58 -23.47
CA ILE A 457 -7.49 -14.67 -24.38
C ILE A 457 -7.20 -15.42 -25.67
N ASN A 458 -7.61 -14.86 -26.81
CA ASN A 458 -7.38 -15.43 -28.13
C ASN A 458 -6.52 -14.47 -28.95
N ILE A 459 -5.38 -14.97 -29.45
CA ILE A 459 -4.38 -14.19 -30.19
C ILE A 459 -4.31 -14.72 -31.61
N THR A 460 -4.68 -13.86 -32.55
CA THR A 460 -4.68 -14.13 -34.01
C THR A 460 -3.75 -13.20 -34.79
N ASP A 461 -3.01 -12.38 -34.05
CA ASP A 461 -2.08 -11.36 -34.53
C ASP A 461 -0.68 -11.59 -33.97
N TYR A 462 -0.32 -12.85 -33.63
CA TYR A 462 0.94 -13.20 -32.96
C TYR A 462 2.17 -12.53 -33.60
N SER A 463 2.23 -12.54 -34.94
CA SER A 463 3.34 -11.98 -35.70
C SER A 463 3.56 -10.47 -35.57
N SER A 464 2.62 -9.75 -34.94
CA SER A 464 2.72 -8.30 -34.69
C SER A 464 3.46 -7.97 -33.40
N TRP A 465 3.76 -8.97 -32.58
CA TRP A 465 4.31 -8.81 -31.24
C TRP A 465 5.58 -9.65 -31.07
N GLU A 466 6.46 -9.22 -30.20
CA GLU A 466 7.76 -9.85 -29.93
C GLU A 466 7.74 -10.62 -28.60
N TYR A 467 7.06 -10.06 -27.60
CA TYR A 467 6.95 -10.65 -26.26
C TYR A 467 5.51 -10.69 -25.79
N PHE A 468 5.22 -11.74 -25.02
CA PHE A 468 3.93 -11.99 -24.40
C PHE A 468 4.15 -12.32 -22.93
N VAL A 469 3.53 -11.53 -22.06
CA VAL A 469 3.57 -11.73 -20.61
C VAL A 469 2.13 -11.89 -20.12
N PRO A 470 1.66 -13.13 -19.97
CA PRO A 470 0.40 -13.39 -19.27
C PRO A 470 0.56 -13.04 -17.80
N ILE A 471 -0.46 -12.41 -17.22
CA ILE A 471 -0.47 -11.97 -15.83
C ILE A 471 -1.80 -12.36 -15.21
N VAL A 472 -1.74 -13.01 -14.04
CA VAL A 472 -2.90 -13.29 -13.20
C VAL A 472 -2.84 -12.36 -12.01
N ILE A 473 -3.89 -11.58 -11.80
CA ILE A 473 -3.97 -10.57 -10.73
C ILE A 473 -5.10 -10.97 -9.81
N ARG A 474 -4.86 -10.92 -8.49
CA ARG A 474 -5.89 -11.07 -7.48
C ARG A 474 -6.17 -9.71 -6.85
N HIS A 475 -7.41 -9.24 -6.92
CA HIS A 475 -7.79 -7.90 -6.50
C HIS A 475 -8.39 -7.81 -5.09
N ASP A 476 -8.63 -8.95 -4.44
CA ASP A 476 -9.30 -8.99 -3.13
C ASP A 476 -8.63 -8.03 -2.13
N ILE A 477 -9.39 -7.07 -1.61
CA ILE A 477 -8.97 -6.21 -0.48
C ILE A 477 -9.68 -6.58 0.83
N ASP A 478 -10.84 -7.26 0.75
CA ASP A 478 -11.68 -7.67 1.89
C ASP A 478 -11.23 -8.99 2.54
N VAL A 479 -10.32 -9.72 1.90
CA VAL A 479 -9.79 -10.97 2.44
C VAL A 479 -8.71 -10.62 3.46
N GLU A 480 -8.79 -11.16 4.67
CA GLU A 480 -7.81 -10.90 5.74
C GLU A 480 -7.01 -12.16 6.07
N ASP A 481 -6.75 -12.98 5.05
CA ASP A 481 -5.90 -14.17 5.17
C ASP A 481 -4.86 -14.26 4.06
N ILE A 482 -3.90 -15.16 4.28
CA ILE A 482 -2.78 -15.44 3.37
C ILE A 482 -3.05 -16.65 2.47
N ASN A 483 -4.30 -17.15 2.41
CA ASN A 483 -4.60 -18.35 1.66
C ASN A 483 -4.46 -18.09 0.16
N PRO A 484 -3.79 -19.00 -0.58
CA PRO A 484 -3.57 -18.82 -2.00
C PRO A 484 -4.85 -19.05 -2.81
N SER A 485 -5.12 -18.14 -3.73
CA SER A 485 -6.05 -18.39 -4.83
C SER A 485 -5.40 -19.29 -5.86
N ASN A 486 -6.13 -20.30 -6.31
CA ASN A 486 -5.57 -21.33 -7.18
C ASN A 486 -6.29 -21.39 -8.51
N TYR A 487 -5.55 -21.73 -9.57
CA TYR A 487 -6.07 -21.75 -10.93
C TYR A 487 -5.24 -22.67 -11.82
N SER A 488 -5.74 -22.89 -13.04
CA SER A 488 -4.99 -23.55 -14.10
C SER A 488 -5.04 -22.74 -15.39
N ILE A 489 -3.97 -22.78 -16.17
CA ILE A 489 -3.88 -22.13 -17.47
C ILE A 489 -3.67 -23.21 -18.53
N LEU A 490 -4.53 -23.21 -19.56
CA LEU A 490 -4.38 -24.02 -20.76
C LEU A 490 -3.99 -23.11 -21.93
N VAL A 491 -2.84 -23.38 -22.55
CA VAL A 491 -2.44 -22.78 -23.83
C VAL A 491 -2.74 -23.78 -24.95
N THR A 492 -3.48 -23.35 -25.96
CA THR A 492 -3.94 -24.18 -27.09
C THR A 492 -3.93 -23.38 -28.40
N ALA A 493 -4.37 -24.00 -29.49
CA ALA A 493 -4.44 -23.36 -30.79
C ALA A 493 -5.45 -22.20 -30.77
N ALA A 494 -5.14 -21.12 -31.48
CA ALA A 494 -6.08 -20.01 -31.65
C ALA A 494 -7.39 -20.47 -32.28
N ASP A 495 -8.47 -19.82 -31.86
CA ASP A 495 -9.78 -19.99 -32.45
C ASP A 495 -9.95 -19.00 -33.61
N TYR A 496 -10.05 -19.52 -34.83
CA TYR A 496 -10.25 -18.74 -36.06
C TYR A 496 -11.71 -18.70 -36.50
N SER A 497 -12.62 -19.29 -35.71
CA SER A 497 -14.05 -19.25 -35.96
C SER A 497 -14.48 -17.78 -35.94
N SER A 498 -14.66 -17.21 -37.13
CA SER A 498 -14.87 -15.78 -37.35
C SER A 498 -16.14 -15.29 -36.66
N VAL A 499 -15.95 -14.71 -35.48
CA VAL A 499 -16.42 -13.42 -34.97
C VAL A 499 -15.63 -13.31 -33.67
N GLU A 500 -14.95 -12.19 -33.41
CA GLU A 500 -14.81 -11.78 -32.01
C GLU A 500 -16.26 -11.69 -31.52
N GLU A 501 -16.79 -12.79 -30.99
CA GLU A 501 -17.98 -12.69 -30.18
C GLU A 501 -17.47 -11.89 -29.01
N ASN A 502 -17.70 -10.58 -29.11
CA ASN A 502 -17.82 -9.69 -27.98
C ASN A 502 -18.97 -10.28 -27.15
N SER A 503 -18.65 -11.37 -26.47
CA SER A 503 -19.51 -12.17 -25.62
C SER A 503 -19.54 -11.57 -24.21
N ASN A 504 -19.08 -10.32 -24.09
CA ASN A 504 -19.47 -9.36 -23.07
C ASN A 504 -20.68 -8.52 -23.52
N THR A 505 -21.69 -9.12 -24.18
CA THR A 505 -23.00 -8.46 -24.16
C THR A 505 -23.62 -8.74 -22.80
N VAL A 506 -23.40 -7.83 -21.85
CA VAL A 506 -24.34 -7.62 -20.74
C VAL A 506 -25.73 -7.58 -21.38
N THR A 507 -26.56 -8.58 -21.12
CA THR A 507 -27.89 -8.64 -21.76
C THR A 507 -28.90 -8.10 -20.78
N VAL A 508 -29.50 -6.97 -21.13
CA VAL A 508 -30.62 -6.37 -20.39
C VAL A 508 -31.94 -6.88 -20.98
N ASN A 509 -32.68 -7.61 -20.16
CA ASN A 509 -34.04 -8.10 -20.45
C ASN A 509 -35.06 -7.22 -19.73
N LEU A 510 -36.13 -6.86 -20.44
CA LEU A 510 -37.15 -5.94 -19.95
C LEU A 510 -38.53 -6.58 -20.05
N TYR A 511 -39.26 -6.67 -18.93
CA TYR A 511 -40.62 -7.23 -18.94
C TYR A 511 -41.52 -6.72 -17.81
N PRO A 512 -42.85 -6.57 -18.04
CA PRO A 512 -43.49 -6.65 -19.36
C PRO A 512 -43.10 -5.43 -20.22
N ASN A 513 -43.03 -5.59 -21.54
CA ASN A 513 -42.84 -4.47 -22.49
C ASN A 513 -43.72 -4.74 -23.73
N PRO A 514 -44.84 -4.02 -23.95
CA PRO A 514 -45.23 -2.78 -23.28
C PRO A 514 -45.54 -2.91 -21.78
N SER A 515 -45.31 -1.83 -21.03
CA SER A 515 -45.44 -1.73 -19.56
C SER A 515 -46.51 -0.69 -19.17
N SER A 516 -47.18 -0.84 -18.02
CA SER A 516 -48.17 0.14 -17.52
C SER A 516 -47.66 0.96 -16.32
N ASP A 517 -47.39 0.26 -15.21
CA ASP A 517 -47.07 0.87 -13.90
C ASP A 517 -45.66 0.52 -13.42
N TYR A 518 -45.11 -0.61 -13.88
CA TYR A 518 -43.77 -1.06 -13.51
C TYR A 518 -43.09 -1.79 -14.67
N ILE A 519 -41.77 -1.84 -14.62
CA ILE A 519 -40.94 -2.68 -15.50
C ILE A 519 -39.91 -3.44 -14.67
N ASN A 520 -39.69 -4.71 -15.01
CA ASN A 520 -38.57 -5.47 -14.48
C ASN A 520 -37.39 -5.35 -15.44
N ILE A 521 -36.20 -5.11 -14.88
CA ILE A 521 -34.93 -5.02 -15.62
C ILE A 521 -34.05 -6.15 -15.10
N GLU A 522 -33.86 -7.19 -15.90
CA GLU A 522 -33.04 -8.35 -15.56
C GLU A 522 -31.74 -8.32 -16.37
N ILE A 523 -30.61 -8.51 -15.69
CA ILE A 523 -29.27 -8.47 -16.28
C ILE A 523 -28.63 -9.84 -16.15
N ASN A 524 -28.17 -10.41 -17.27
CA ASN A 524 -27.37 -11.63 -17.28
C ASN A 524 -25.88 -11.31 -17.46
N ASN A 525 -25.01 -12.17 -16.91
CA ASN A 525 -23.55 -12.04 -16.92
C ASN A 525 -23.06 -10.77 -16.20
N TYR A 526 -23.53 -10.56 -14.97
CA TYR A 526 -23.00 -9.54 -14.08
C TYR A 526 -21.63 -9.97 -13.54
N VAL A 527 -20.62 -9.15 -13.80
CA VAL A 527 -19.33 -9.17 -13.09
C VAL A 527 -19.25 -7.85 -12.33
N ASN A 528 -18.75 -7.90 -11.09
CA ASN A 528 -18.67 -6.79 -10.13
C ASN A 528 -18.37 -5.43 -10.80
N GLY A 529 -19.22 -4.43 -10.52
CA GLY A 529 -19.05 -3.05 -10.99
C GLY A 529 -20.23 -2.13 -10.67
N LYS A 530 -20.01 -0.82 -10.58
CA LYS A 530 -21.09 0.18 -10.37
C LYS A 530 -21.89 0.33 -11.68
N MET A 531 -23.19 0.02 -11.61
CA MET A 531 -24.13 0.15 -12.73
C MET A 531 -25.17 1.25 -12.49
N GLU A 532 -25.51 1.98 -13.55
CA GLU A 532 -26.53 3.03 -13.52
C GLU A 532 -27.49 2.88 -14.70
N PHE A 533 -28.77 3.08 -14.43
CA PHE A 533 -29.83 3.13 -15.44
C PHE A 533 -30.33 4.55 -15.61
N GLU A 534 -30.35 5.03 -16.84
CA GLU A 534 -30.90 6.33 -17.20
C GLU A 534 -32.02 6.15 -18.23
N LEU A 535 -33.19 6.71 -17.97
CA LEU A 535 -34.35 6.60 -18.85
C LEU A 535 -34.62 7.93 -19.55
N TYR A 536 -34.64 7.92 -20.89
CA TYR A 536 -34.86 9.10 -21.73
C TYR A 536 -36.18 9.02 -22.48
N ASP A 537 -36.87 10.14 -22.65
CA ASP A 537 -38.03 10.23 -23.53
C ASP A 537 -37.63 10.30 -25.02
N ILE A 538 -38.62 10.29 -25.92
CA ILE A 538 -38.38 10.34 -27.38
C ILE A 538 -37.70 11.65 -27.86
N THR A 539 -37.70 12.70 -27.04
CA THR A 539 -37.02 13.96 -27.34
C THR A 539 -35.57 13.98 -26.83
N GLY A 540 -35.14 12.93 -26.12
CA GLY A 540 -33.82 12.81 -25.50
C GLY A 540 -33.73 13.46 -24.12
N LYS A 541 -34.85 13.82 -23.49
CA LYS A 541 -34.86 14.39 -22.14
C LYS A 541 -34.79 13.26 -21.10
N LEU A 542 -33.85 13.38 -20.16
CA LEU A 542 -33.75 12.47 -19.02
C LEU A 542 -35.02 12.55 -18.17
N SER A 543 -35.65 11.39 -17.97
CA SER A 543 -36.91 11.22 -17.25
C SER A 543 -36.72 10.61 -15.88
N LYS A 544 -35.84 9.61 -15.74
CA LYS A 544 -35.51 8.95 -14.46
C LYS A 544 -34.09 8.37 -14.46
N THR A 545 -33.57 8.15 -13.26
CA THR A 545 -32.31 7.44 -13.01
C THR A 545 -32.52 6.40 -11.91
N TRP A 546 -31.89 5.22 -12.04
CA TRP A 546 -31.91 4.16 -11.05
C TRP A 546 -30.54 3.50 -10.86
N ILE A 547 -30.29 3.06 -9.62
CA ILE A 547 -29.21 2.12 -9.30
C ILE A 547 -29.84 0.74 -9.14
N PRO A 548 -29.25 -0.34 -9.68
CA PRO A 548 -29.82 -1.68 -9.57
C PRO A 548 -30.04 -2.13 -8.12
N GLU A 549 -31.26 -2.57 -7.79
CA GLU A 549 -31.65 -3.10 -6.48
C GLU A 549 -32.02 -4.59 -6.55
N LYS A 550 -31.92 -5.30 -5.42
CA LYS A 550 -32.18 -6.76 -5.28
C LYS A 550 -33.48 -7.27 -5.91
N ASN A 551 -34.51 -6.44 -6.04
CA ASN A 551 -35.84 -6.83 -6.53
C ASN A 551 -36.06 -6.58 -8.04
N ASN A 552 -35.12 -5.95 -8.75
CA ASN A 552 -35.13 -5.72 -10.21
C ASN A 552 -36.40 -5.05 -10.79
N ARG A 553 -37.26 -4.44 -9.96
CA ARG A 553 -38.56 -3.88 -10.34
C ARG A 553 -38.61 -2.38 -10.12
N TYR A 554 -38.93 -1.62 -11.17
CA TYR A 554 -38.87 -0.15 -11.17
C TYR A 554 -40.24 0.46 -11.49
N ASP A 555 -40.61 1.50 -10.73
CA ASP A 555 -41.89 2.22 -10.88
C ASP A 555 -41.82 3.28 -11.99
N ILE A 556 -42.77 3.18 -12.92
CA ILE A 556 -42.95 4.06 -14.09
C ILE A 556 -44.39 4.61 -14.19
N SER A 557 -45.18 4.48 -13.12
CA SER A 557 -46.59 4.92 -13.07
C SER A 557 -46.79 6.44 -13.18
N ASP A 558 -45.73 7.22 -12.96
CA ASP A 558 -45.69 8.68 -13.11
C ASP A 558 -45.29 9.15 -14.53
N LEU A 559 -44.82 8.24 -15.38
CA LEU A 559 -44.44 8.57 -16.77
C LEU A 559 -45.67 8.65 -17.68
N SER A 560 -45.57 9.38 -18.79
CA SER A 560 -46.65 9.48 -19.79
C SER A 560 -46.61 8.28 -20.75
N GLU A 561 -47.74 7.96 -21.39
CA GLU A 561 -47.75 6.97 -22.47
C GLU A 561 -46.81 7.40 -23.60
N GLY A 562 -45.99 6.47 -24.09
CA GLY A 562 -44.99 6.79 -25.09
C GLY A 562 -43.84 5.80 -25.18
N VAL A 563 -42.86 6.15 -26.00
CA VAL A 563 -41.63 5.39 -26.19
C VAL A 563 -40.51 6.05 -25.41
N TYR A 564 -39.80 5.24 -24.63
CA TYR A 564 -38.64 5.63 -23.85
C TYR A 564 -37.42 4.78 -24.24
N THR A 565 -36.24 5.32 -24.01
CA THR A 565 -34.95 4.65 -24.20
C THR A 565 -34.26 4.51 -22.85
N LEU A 566 -34.05 3.28 -22.41
CA LEU A 566 -33.22 2.94 -21.27
C LEU A 566 -31.76 2.89 -21.74
N LYS A 567 -30.89 3.65 -21.09
CA LYS A 567 -29.44 3.58 -21.20
C LYS A 567 -28.90 2.91 -19.94
N THR A 568 -28.04 1.92 -20.12
CA THR A 568 -27.34 1.23 -19.02
C THR A 568 -25.86 1.52 -19.16
N SER A 569 -25.24 2.04 -18.10
CA SER A 569 -23.81 2.32 -18.02
C SER A 569 -23.16 1.33 -17.05
N VAL A 570 -22.03 0.72 -17.45
CA VAL A 570 -21.19 -0.14 -16.60
C VAL A 570 -19.80 0.48 -16.52
N ASN A 571 -19.31 0.75 -15.30
CA ASN A 571 -17.99 1.35 -15.03
C ASN A 571 -17.66 2.55 -15.95
N GLY A 572 -18.66 3.41 -16.19
CA GLY A 572 -18.53 4.64 -16.98
C GLY A 572 -18.29 4.48 -18.50
N SER A 573 -18.07 3.27 -19.02
CA SER A 573 -17.52 3.09 -20.38
C SER A 573 -18.39 2.25 -21.33
N SER A 574 -19.15 1.26 -20.81
CA SER A 574 -19.99 0.39 -21.64
C SER A 574 -21.46 0.85 -21.62
N VAL A 575 -22.01 1.21 -22.79
CA VAL A 575 -23.36 1.78 -22.91
C VAL A 575 -24.30 0.86 -23.70
N LEU A 576 -25.34 0.33 -23.05
CA LEU A 576 -26.41 -0.45 -23.70
C LEU A 576 -27.70 0.35 -23.77
N PHE A 577 -28.40 0.26 -24.91
CA PHE A 577 -29.68 0.92 -25.12
C PHE A 577 -30.81 -0.09 -25.32
N LYS A 578 -31.92 0.09 -24.59
CA LYS A 578 -33.14 -0.72 -24.76
C LYS A 578 -34.38 0.16 -24.84
N LYS A 579 -35.30 -0.21 -25.71
CA LYS A 579 -36.56 0.50 -25.89
C LYS A 579 -37.61 0.02 -24.89
N ILE A 580 -38.27 0.95 -24.21
CA ILE A 580 -39.42 0.72 -23.35
C ILE A 580 -40.65 1.38 -23.99
N ILE A 581 -41.77 0.66 -24.03
CA ILE A 581 -43.06 1.16 -24.50
C ILE A 581 -43.98 1.24 -23.29
N ILE A 582 -44.42 2.44 -22.92
CA ILE A 582 -45.42 2.64 -21.87
C ILE A 582 -46.78 2.77 -22.55
N ALA A 583 -47.68 1.85 -22.23
CA ALA A 583 -49.05 1.80 -22.74
C ALA A 583 -49.99 1.46 -21.58
N ARG A 584 -51.02 2.29 -21.36
CA ARG A 584 -51.99 2.14 -20.27
C ARG A 584 -53.37 1.77 -20.78
#